data_AF-A0A9N9IGI8-F1
#
_entry.id   AF-A0A9N9IGI8-F1
#
_cell.length_a   1.000
_cell.length_b   1.000
_cell.length_c   1.000
_cell.angle_alpha   90.00
_cell.angle_beta   90.00
_cell.angle_gamma   90.00
#
_symmetry.space_group_name_H-M   'P 1'
#
loop_
_entity.id
_entity.type
_entity.pdbx_description
1 polymer ?
#
loop_
_entity_poly.entity_id
_entity_poly.type
_entity_poly.pdbx_seq_one_letter_code
_entity_poly.pdbx_strand_id
1 'polypeptide(L)'
;VVGFNDAMKVTVLSGKMGGRDKYREVKIGTAQASMKALIYEKFNTIDTSETYEKRIRPHVDDMPYADALTILLNHLPENLKIRIRISNPVDLNVFFTELKNKWLEAGGPFMTTQAIQ
;
A
#
# COMPACT_ATOMS: atom_id res chain seq x y z
N VAL A 1 3.53 -47.69 45.89
CA VAL A 1 3.98 -48.11 44.54
C VAL A 1 2.82 -47.75 43.62
N VAL A 2 2.78 -46.58 42.97
CA VAL A 2 3.61 -46.05 41.86
C VAL A 2 3.77 -47.13 40.78
N GLY A 3 3.46 -46.93 39.49
CA GLY A 3 3.51 -45.72 38.70
C GLY A 3 2.70 -45.89 37.41
N PHE A 4 2.16 -44.80 36.90
CA PHE A 4 2.79 -43.90 35.90
C PHE A 4 2.45 -44.35 34.48
N ASN A 5 1.50 -43.57 33.97
CA ASN A 5 0.97 -43.45 32.64
C ASN A 5 2.02 -43.50 31.53
N ASP A 6 1.60 -44.14 30.45
CA ASP A 6 2.28 -44.36 29.19
C ASP A 6 2.95 -43.08 28.64
N ALA A 7 4.27 -43.14 28.52
CA ALA A 7 5.08 -42.13 27.83
C ALA A 7 6.02 -42.85 26.88
N MET A 8 5.50 -43.32 25.74
CA MET A 8 6.35 -43.60 24.58
C MET A 8 6.93 -42.29 24.06
N LYS A 9 8.11 -41.94 24.57
CA LYS A 9 9.03 -40.99 23.94
C LYS A 9 9.52 -41.58 22.63
N VAL A 10 8.92 -41.17 21.53
CA VAL A 10 9.48 -41.44 20.19
C VAL A 10 10.45 -40.31 19.86
N THR A 11 11.74 -40.56 20.09
CA THR A 11 12.81 -39.73 19.54
C THR A 11 12.99 -40.09 18.07
N VAL A 12 12.68 -39.17 17.16
CA VAL A 12 13.18 -39.23 15.77
C VAL A 12 13.81 -37.88 15.41
N LEU A 13 15.14 -37.89 15.51
CA LEU A 13 16.13 -37.33 14.57
C LEU A 13 15.69 -36.18 13.63
N SER A 14 16.33 -35.03 13.86
CA SER A 14 16.93 -34.09 12.88
C SER A 14 16.25 -33.95 11.51
N GLY A 15 15.57 -32.82 11.33
CA GLY A 15 15.19 -32.30 10.02
C GLY A 15 15.32 -30.78 10.01
N LYS A 16 16.54 -30.27 9.81
CA LYS A 16 16.79 -28.88 9.45
C LYS A 16 16.21 -28.61 8.05
N MET A 17 14.90 -28.40 7.95
CA MET A 17 14.23 -28.07 6.69
C MET A 17 14.30 -26.55 6.49
N GLY A 18 15.01 -26.12 5.46
CA GLY A 18 15.30 -24.72 5.15
C GLY A 18 14.03 -23.87 4.97
N GLY A 19 13.77 -23.00 5.94
CA GLY A 19 12.75 -21.95 5.88
C GLY A 19 13.14 -20.78 4.96
N ARG A 20 13.65 -21.03 3.75
CA ARG A 20 14.00 -19.95 2.81
C ARG A 20 13.12 -19.95 1.56
N ASP A 21 12.78 -21.12 1.02
CA ASP A 21 11.98 -21.21 -0.21
C ASP A 21 10.51 -20.82 0.01
N LYS A 22 9.88 -21.33 1.08
CA LYS A 22 8.48 -21.01 1.41
C LYS A 22 8.27 -19.55 1.80
N TYR A 23 9.24 -18.93 2.46
CA TYR A 23 9.18 -17.50 2.80
C TYR A 23 9.30 -16.61 1.56
N ARG A 24 10.11 -17.03 0.58
CA ARG A 24 10.34 -16.26 -0.64
C ARG A 24 9.13 -16.33 -1.56
N GLU A 25 8.51 -17.50 -1.71
CA GLU A 25 7.32 -17.70 -2.56
C GLU A 25 6.09 -16.93 -2.03
N VAL A 26 5.83 -16.99 -0.71
CA VAL A 26 4.73 -16.23 -0.09
C VAL A 26 4.98 -14.73 -0.18
N LYS A 27 6.20 -14.25 0.08
CA LYS A 27 6.53 -12.82 -0.06
C LYS A 27 6.43 -12.33 -1.50
N ILE A 28 6.81 -13.14 -2.50
CA ILE A 28 6.69 -12.78 -3.92
C ILE A 28 5.22 -12.76 -4.34
N GLY A 29 4.41 -13.74 -3.93
CA GLY A 29 2.97 -13.77 -4.20
C GLY A 29 2.22 -12.60 -3.57
N THR A 30 2.52 -12.28 -2.32
CA THR A 30 1.97 -11.11 -1.63
C THR A 30 2.46 -9.81 -2.26
N ALA A 31 3.75 -9.69 -2.59
CA ALA A 31 4.28 -8.50 -3.25
C ALA A 31 3.65 -8.29 -4.65
N GLN A 32 3.45 -9.35 -5.44
CA GLN A 32 2.75 -9.28 -6.72
C GLN A 32 1.27 -8.89 -6.55
N ALA A 33 0.59 -9.44 -5.55
CA ALA A 33 -0.79 -9.08 -5.24
C ALA A 33 -0.89 -7.61 -4.79
N SER A 34 0.02 -7.16 -3.95
CA SER A 34 0.14 -5.76 -3.52
C SER A 34 0.44 -4.82 -4.69
N MET A 35 1.34 -5.20 -5.61
CA MET A 35 1.62 -4.40 -6.81
C MET A 35 0.42 -4.37 -7.77
N LYS A 36 -0.28 -5.50 -7.95
CA LYS A 36 -1.53 -5.52 -8.71
C LYS A 36 -2.59 -4.62 -8.07
N ALA A 37 -2.80 -4.73 -6.76
CA ALA A 37 -3.75 -3.89 -6.02
C ALA A 37 -3.40 -2.40 -6.17
N LEU A 38 -2.13 -2.05 -6.00
CA LEU A 38 -1.63 -0.68 -6.17
C LEU A 38 -1.97 -0.13 -7.57
N ILE A 39 -1.68 -0.87 -8.65
CA ILE A 39 -1.94 -0.42 -10.04
C ILE A 39 -3.42 -0.12 -10.31
N TYR A 40 -4.34 -0.76 -9.58
CA TYR A 40 -5.79 -0.53 -9.73
C TYR A 40 -6.37 0.44 -8.68
N GLU A 41 -5.61 0.83 -7.65
CA GLU A 41 -6.00 1.81 -6.63
C GLU A 41 -5.84 3.25 -7.12
N LYS A 42 -6.74 3.67 -8.02
CA LYS A 42 -6.83 5.06 -8.46
C LYS A 42 -7.51 5.95 -7.41
N PHE A 43 -7.19 7.23 -7.46
CA PHE A 43 -7.91 8.25 -6.71
C PHE A 43 -9.34 8.38 -7.28
N ASN A 44 -10.35 7.98 -6.52
CA ASN A 44 -11.74 7.99 -6.95
C ASN A 44 -12.39 9.36 -6.70
N THR A 45 -13.49 9.68 -7.38
CA THR A 45 -14.25 10.91 -7.13
C THR A 45 -14.80 10.95 -5.71
N ILE A 46 -15.19 9.81 -5.13
CA ILE A 46 -15.67 9.72 -3.74
C ILE A 46 -14.54 9.77 -2.70
N ASP A 47 -13.28 9.69 -3.14
CA ASP A 47 -12.16 9.70 -2.20
C ASP A 47 -11.92 11.10 -1.65
N THR A 48 -11.55 11.13 -0.38
CA THR A 48 -10.83 12.24 0.22
C THR A 48 -9.32 11.99 0.11
N SER A 49 -8.53 13.05 0.20
CA SER A 49 -7.07 12.93 0.31
C SER A 49 -6.65 11.96 1.44
N GLU A 50 -7.34 12.00 2.57
CA GLU A 50 -7.05 11.14 3.73
C GLU A 50 -7.42 9.67 3.50
N THR A 51 -8.59 9.39 2.93
CA THR A 51 -9.01 8.00 2.65
C THR A 51 -8.12 7.37 1.60
N TYR A 52 -7.72 8.14 0.58
CA TYR A 52 -6.76 7.69 -0.41
C TYR A 52 -5.40 7.38 0.25
N GLU A 53 -4.82 8.33 0.99
CA GLU A 53 -3.54 8.12 1.67
C GLU A 53 -3.54 6.86 2.55
N LYS A 54 -4.57 6.68 3.37
CA LYS A 54 -4.69 5.51 4.27
C LYS A 54 -4.65 4.18 3.52
N ARG A 55 -5.22 4.10 2.32
CA ARG A 55 -5.21 2.87 1.52
C ARG A 55 -3.87 2.64 0.84
N ILE A 56 -3.32 3.66 0.20
CA ILE A 56 -2.13 3.46 -0.65
C ILE A 56 -0.84 3.43 0.17
N ARG A 57 -0.75 4.20 1.25
CA ARG A 57 0.49 4.41 2.00
C ARG A 57 1.20 3.11 2.43
N PRO A 58 0.52 2.08 2.97
CA PRO A 58 1.13 0.79 3.28
C PRO A 58 1.79 0.08 2.08
N HIS A 59 1.39 0.41 0.85
CA HIS A 59 1.91 -0.23 -0.36
C HIS A 59 3.14 0.46 -0.95
N VAL A 60 3.38 1.73 -0.61
CA VAL A 60 4.50 2.53 -1.15
C VAL A 60 5.57 2.85 -0.12
N ASP A 61 5.33 2.58 1.17
CA ASP A 61 6.27 2.89 2.26
C ASP A 61 7.60 2.12 2.10
N ASP A 62 7.53 0.86 1.65
CA ASP A 62 8.69 0.00 1.36
C ASP A 62 9.29 0.23 -0.05
N MET A 63 8.78 1.20 -0.82
CA MET A 63 9.20 1.46 -2.20
C MET A 63 10.14 2.68 -2.29
N PRO A 64 11.18 2.66 -3.16
CA PRO A 64 11.94 3.87 -3.46
C PRO A 64 11.02 5.00 -3.91
N TYR A 65 11.24 6.20 -3.40
CA TYR A 65 10.35 7.34 -3.66
C TYR A 65 10.16 7.61 -5.16
N ALA A 66 11.22 7.50 -5.98
CA ALA A 66 11.15 7.72 -7.41
C ALA A 66 10.20 6.74 -8.13
N ASP A 67 10.19 5.47 -7.70
CA ASP A 67 9.29 4.44 -8.23
C ASP A 67 7.85 4.69 -7.76
N ALA A 68 7.68 4.98 -6.47
CA ALA A 68 6.38 5.28 -5.88
C ALA A 68 5.73 6.52 -6.51
N LEU A 69 6.52 7.58 -6.76
CA LEU A 69 6.05 8.83 -7.35
C LEU A 69 5.42 8.60 -8.72
N THR A 70 6.04 7.77 -9.55
CA THR A 70 5.53 7.47 -10.90
C THR A 70 4.16 6.80 -10.82
N ILE A 71 4.00 5.85 -9.90
CA ILE A 71 2.74 5.14 -9.68
C ILE A 71 1.67 6.08 -9.13
N LEU A 72 2.01 6.82 -8.06
CA LEU A 72 1.16 7.80 -7.40
C LEU A 72 0.62 8.85 -8.38
N LEU A 73 1.46 9.41 -9.24
CA LEU A 73 1.04 10.39 -10.23
C LEU A 73 0.08 9.81 -11.29
N ASN A 74 0.10 8.50 -11.53
CA ASN A 74 -0.83 7.84 -12.45
C ASN A 74 -2.18 7.49 -11.79
N HIS A 75 -2.24 7.51 -10.46
CA HIS A 75 -3.49 7.29 -9.73
C HIS A 75 -4.35 8.54 -9.65
N LEU A 76 -3.72 9.72 -9.71
CA LEU A 76 -4.40 10.99 -9.55
C LEU A 76 -5.19 11.38 -10.82
N PRO A 77 -6.34 12.05 -10.66
CA PRO A 77 -6.99 12.74 -11.76
C PRO A 77 -6.08 13.86 -12.30
N GLU A 78 -6.24 14.19 -13.58
CA GLU A 78 -5.28 15.02 -14.32
C GLU A 78 -5.08 16.42 -13.69
N ASN A 79 -6.16 17.02 -13.18
CA ASN A 79 -6.12 18.32 -12.50
C ASN A 79 -5.24 18.30 -11.24
N LEU A 80 -5.30 17.24 -10.42
CA LEU A 80 -4.46 17.09 -9.24
C LEU A 80 -3.04 16.71 -9.62
N LYS A 81 -2.87 15.79 -10.60
CA LYS A 81 -1.57 15.35 -11.10
C LYS A 81 -0.69 16.53 -11.55
N ILE A 82 -1.25 17.45 -12.35
CA ILE A 82 -0.51 18.62 -12.84
C ILE A 82 -0.10 19.52 -11.67
N ARG A 83 -1.00 19.79 -10.74
CA ARG A 83 -0.72 20.65 -9.57
C ARG A 83 0.37 20.06 -8.68
N ILE A 84 0.34 18.75 -8.43
CA ILE A 84 1.37 18.07 -7.63
C ILE A 84 2.72 18.05 -8.34
N ARG A 85 2.74 17.86 -9.67
CA ARG A 85 3.98 17.98 -10.45
C ARG A 85 4.63 19.36 -10.31
N ILE A 86 3.84 20.42 -10.29
CA ILE A 86 4.35 21.79 -10.10
C ILE A 86 4.94 21.97 -8.70
N SER A 87 4.30 21.41 -7.67
CA SER A 87 4.81 21.45 -6.29
C SER A 87 6.12 20.68 -6.10
N ASN A 88 6.47 19.78 -7.02
CA ASN A 88 7.70 18.98 -7.01
C ASN A 88 8.02 18.39 -5.63
N PRO A 89 7.15 17.51 -5.10
CA PRO A 89 7.40 16.88 -3.80
C PRO A 89 8.71 16.10 -3.81
N VAL A 90 9.41 16.12 -2.69
CA VAL A 90 10.75 15.50 -2.53
C VAL A 90 10.71 14.15 -1.82
N ASP A 91 9.58 13.83 -1.17
CA ASP A 91 9.33 12.57 -0.47
C ASP A 91 7.82 12.27 -0.35
N LEU A 92 7.48 11.10 0.21
CA LEU A 92 6.09 10.64 0.37
C LEU A 92 5.26 11.54 1.30
N ASN A 93 5.82 12.02 2.41
CA ASN A 93 5.08 12.90 3.33
C ASN A 93 4.74 14.23 2.65
N VAL A 94 5.71 14.79 1.93
CA VAL A 94 5.49 16.04 1.18
C VAL A 94 4.47 15.82 0.06
N PHE A 95 4.53 14.68 -0.63
CA PHE A 95 3.53 14.32 -1.64
C PHE A 95 2.11 14.29 -1.06
N PHE A 96 1.86 13.58 0.05
CA PHE A 96 0.52 13.47 0.63
C PHE A 96 0.04 14.80 1.23
N THR A 97 0.95 15.58 1.81
CA THR A 97 0.65 16.93 2.28
C THR A 97 0.19 17.82 1.13
N GLU A 98 0.93 17.82 0.02
CA GLU A 98 0.55 18.58 -1.17
C GLU A 98 -0.74 18.05 -1.79
N LEU A 99 -0.95 16.73 -1.84
CA LEU A 99 -2.20 16.13 -2.31
C LEU A 99 -3.40 16.64 -1.52
N LYS A 100 -3.29 16.67 -0.20
CA LYS A 100 -4.33 17.23 0.68
C LYS A 100 -4.58 18.70 0.39
N ASN A 101 -3.51 19.51 0.29
CA ASN A 101 -3.62 20.94 0.00
C ASN A 101 -4.30 21.17 -1.36
N LYS A 102 -3.83 20.51 -2.42
CA LYS A 102 -4.35 20.68 -3.79
C LYS A 102 -5.79 20.17 -3.93
N TRP A 103 -6.14 19.11 -3.21
CA TRP A 103 -7.51 18.61 -3.16
C TRP A 103 -8.46 19.59 -2.46
N LEU A 104 -8.03 20.21 -1.36
CA LEU A 104 -8.81 21.27 -0.69
C LEU A 104 -8.96 22.52 -1.58
N GLU A 105 -7.89 22.96 -2.23
CA GLU A 105 -7.93 24.06 -3.21
C GLU A 105 -8.85 23.77 -4.40
N ALA A 106 -9.02 22.50 -4.77
CA ALA A 106 -9.91 22.06 -5.83
C ALA A 106 -11.39 22.01 -5.39
N GLY A 107 -11.74 22.30 -4.13
CA GLY A 107 -13.12 22.25 -3.63
C GLY A 107 -13.43 20.99 -2.81
N GLY A 108 -12.44 20.15 -2.54
CA GLY A 108 -12.52 19.04 -1.60
C GLY A 108 -13.77 18.15 -1.78
N PRO A 109 -14.56 17.90 -0.72
CA PRO A 109 -15.71 16.98 -0.77
C PRO A 109 -16.87 17.50 -1.64
N PHE A 110 -16.82 18.73 -2.14
CA PHE A 110 -17.85 19.27 -3.05
C PHE A 110 -17.59 18.92 -4.52
N MET A 111 -16.42 18.33 -4.87
CA MET A 111 -16.15 17.86 -6.24
C MET A 111 -17.02 16.66 -6.66
N THR A 112 -17.67 15.95 -5.71
CA THR A 112 -18.63 14.87 -6.00
C THR A 112 -20.03 15.37 -6.34
N THR A 113 -20.33 16.65 -6.11
CA THR A 113 -21.68 17.22 -6.21
C THR A 113 -21.83 18.18 -7.41
N GLN A 114 -21.07 17.99 -8.49
CA GLN A 114 -21.27 18.73 -9.74
C GLN A 114 -21.49 17.84 -10.97
N ALA A 115 -22.08 16.66 -10.77
CA ALA A 115 -22.58 15.82 -11.86
C ALA A 115 -24.07 15.52 -11.71
N ILE A 116 -24.90 16.52 -11.38
CA ILE A 116 -26.33 16.52 -11.69
C ILE A 116 -26.74 17.96 -12.00
N GLN A 117 -26.77 18.31 -13.27
CA GLN A 117 -27.67 19.33 -13.84
C GLN A 117 -28.46 18.66 -14.96
#